data_AF-D6N0G9-F1
#
_entry.id   AF-D6N0G9-F1
#
_cell.length_a   1.000
_cell.length_b   1.000
_cell.length_c   1.000
_cell.angle_alpha   90.00
_cell.angle_beta   90.00
_cell.angle_gamma   90.00
#
_symmetry.space_group_name_H-M   'P 1'
#
loop_
_entity.id
_entity.type
_entity.pdbx_description
1 polymer ?
#
loop_
_entity_poly.entity_id
_entity_poly.type
_entity_poly.pdbx_seq_one_letter_code
_entity_poly.pdbx_strand_id
1 'polypeptide(L)'
;FSAGNNENSIEAHIGINGEANLDFLNIPLTIPEMTLPYTTLTTPQVKDFSLWEKTGLKDFLKTTKQSFDLSVKAQYKKNKDEHIIPIPFYAKDFQVLSTPNDIFIPAMGNITYDFSFKSVLITLNTNVGLYNQSDIVAYFLTSSSSVTDALQYKLEGTSSLTRKRGLKLATALSLSNKFMEGNHDSTFSLTKKNMEASVTTSAEVQIPILRMKFKQELNGNTKSKPTVSSSIELMYDLNSTATGTINHKLNLESLTSYFYIESSTKGDIKGSVLSLEYSGTIDSEASTYLNSKSTRSSVKLQGASKVD
;
A
#
# COMPACT_ATOMS: atom_id res chain seq x y z
N PHE A 1 -17.48 7.10 -25.76
CA PHE A 1 -17.26 5.67 -25.48
C PHE A 1 -16.94 4.97 -26.78
N SER A 2 -15.92 4.11 -26.80
CA SER A 2 -15.64 3.19 -27.90
C SER A 2 -15.20 1.84 -27.35
N ALA A 3 -15.50 0.77 -28.08
CA ALA A 3 -15.04 -0.58 -27.77
C ALA A 3 -14.67 -1.29 -29.06
N GLY A 4 -13.62 -2.10 -29.01
CA GLY A 4 -13.10 -2.83 -30.17
C GLY A 4 -12.65 -4.24 -29.77
N ASN A 5 -12.81 -5.18 -30.70
CA ASN A 5 -12.32 -6.55 -30.57
C ASN A 5 -11.75 -6.97 -31.93
N ASN A 6 -10.49 -7.38 -31.94
CA ASN A 6 -9.80 -7.90 -33.13
C ASN A 6 -9.02 -9.19 -32.77
N GLU A 7 -8.29 -9.77 -33.72
CA GLU A 7 -7.53 -11.02 -33.49
C GLU A 7 -6.49 -10.90 -32.36
N ASN A 8 -5.95 -9.72 -32.11
CA ASN A 8 -4.82 -9.48 -31.21
C ASN A 8 -5.23 -8.83 -29.87
N SER A 9 -6.31 -8.06 -29.82
CA SER A 9 -6.72 -7.31 -28.62
C SER A 9 -8.23 -7.10 -28.47
N ILE A 10 -8.66 -6.86 -27.24
CA ILE A 10 -9.95 -6.30 -26.85
C ILE A 10 -9.67 -4.98 -26.14
N GLU A 11 -10.35 -3.91 -26.53
CA GLU A 11 -10.12 -2.56 -26.02
C GLU A 11 -11.43 -1.85 -25.71
N ALA A 12 -11.47 -1.06 -24.64
CA ALA A 12 -12.59 -0.21 -24.28
C ALA A 12 -12.09 1.15 -23.78
N HIS A 13 -12.59 2.23 -24.36
CA HIS A 13 -12.21 3.61 -24.03
C HIS A 13 -13.44 4.47 -23.68
N ILE A 14 -13.32 5.24 -22.60
CA ILE A 14 -14.28 6.28 -22.21
C ILE A 14 -13.50 7.57 -22.05
N GLY A 15 -13.96 8.63 -22.71
CA GLY A 15 -13.48 9.99 -22.53
C GLY A 15 -14.68 10.89 -22.26
N ILE A 16 -14.62 11.71 -21.22
CA ILE A 16 -15.65 12.69 -20.86
C ILE A 16 -14.93 13.98 -20.46
N ASN A 17 -15.32 15.09 -21.07
CA ASN A 17 -14.91 16.42 -20.65
C ASN A 17 -16.14 17.23 -20.22
N GLY A 18 -15.91 18.18 -19.31
CA GLY A 18 -16.96 19.07 -18.86
C GLY A 18 -16.39 20.40 -18.40
N GLU A 19 -17.14 21.46 -18.65
CA GLU A 19 -16.80 22.83 -18.27
C GLU A 19 -18.02 23.47 -17.61
N ALA A 20 -17.80 24.25 -16.56
CA ALA A 20 -18.83 25.01 -15.88
C ALA A 20 -18.30 26.39 -15.50
N ASN A 21 -19.10 27.42 -15.77
CA ASN A 21 -18.81 28.78 -15.32
C ASN A 21 -19.71 29.15 -14.13
N LEU A 22 -19.09 29.40 -12.98
CA LEU A 22 -19.74 29.80 -11.74
C LEU A 22 -19.59 31.29 -11.43
N ASP A 23 -19.34 32.14 -12.44
CA ASP A 23 -19.19 33.59 -12.27
C ASP A 23 -20.40 34.26 -11.58
N PHE A 24 -21.58 33.63 -11.64
CA PHE A 24 -22.77 34.09 -10.92
C PHE A 24 -22.55 34.16 -9.38
N LEU A 25 -21.60 33.39 -8.83
CA LEU A 25 -21.25 33.43 -7.41
C LEU A 25 -20.59 34.77 -7.00
N ASN A 26 -20.07 35.53 -7.97
CA ASN A 26 -19.54 36.87 -7.75
C ASN A 26 -20.64 37.94 -7.76
N ILE A 27 -21.88 37.61 -8.16
CA ILE A 27 -22.98 38.57 -8.20
C ILE A 27 -23.40 38.85 -6.74
N PRO A 28 -23.31 40.12 -6.28
CA PRO A 28 -23.68 40.48 -4.92
C PRO A 28 -25.18 40.27 -4.68
N LEU A 29 -25.52 39.59 -3.59
CA LEU A 29 -26.89 39.38 -3.15
C LEU A 29 -27.31 40.43 -2.13
N THR A 30 -28.51 40.99 -2.30
CA THR A 30 -29.14 41.85 -1.31
C THR A 30 -30.43 41.19 -0.83
N ILE A 31 -30.48 40.85 0.46
CA ILE A 31 -31.65 40.31 1.13
C ILE A 31 -32.26 41.45 1.96
N PRO A 32 -33.47 41.92 1.65
CA PRO A 32 -34.12 42.99 2.41
C PRO A 32 -34.46 42.53 3.84
N GLU A 33 -34.73 43.50 4.72
CA GLU A 33 -35.31 43.19 6.01
C GLU A 33 -36.71 42.56 5.82
N MET A 34 -36.97 41.46 6.50
CA MET A 34 -38.24 40.72 6.35
C MET A 34 -38.72 40.19 7.70
N THR A 35 -40.02 40.28 7.95
CA THR A 35 -40.66 39.63 9.11
C THR A 35 -41.00 38.19 8.75
N LEU A 36 -40.49 37.23 9.52
CA LEU A 36 -40.74 35.80 9.28
C LEU A 36 -42.21 35.45 9.59
N PRO A 37 -42.96 34.81 8.67
CA PRO A 37 -44.36 34.47 8.88
C PRO A 37 -44.56 33.63 10.16
N TYR A 38 -45.63 33.91 10.91
CA TYR A 38 -45.99 33.22 12.15
C TYR A 38 -44.99 33.40 13.32
N THR A 39 -44.04 34.34 13.20
CA THR A 39 -43.13 34.75 14.28
C THR A 39 -43.09 36.28 14.40
N THR A 40 -42.59 36.80 15.51
CA THR A 40 -42.29 38.24 15.67
C THR A 40 -40.84 38.58 15.29
N LEU A 41 -40.12 37.62 14.71
CA LEU A 41 -38.70 37.75 14.43
C LEU A 41 -38.49 38.42 13.06
N THR A 42 -37.70 39.49 13.05
CA THR A 42 -37.32 40.21 11.83
C THR A 42 -35.88 39.85 11.46
N THR A 43 -35.67 39.38 10.22
CA THR A 43 -34.32 39.13 9.71
C THR A 43 -33.68 40.44 9.28
N PRO A 44 -32.46 40.76 9.71
CA PRO A 44 -31.80 42.01 9.35
C PRO A 44 -31.50 42.06 7.85
N GLN A 45 -31.46 43.28 7.30
CA GLN A 45 -31.07 43.48 5.91
C GLN A 45 -29.61 43.08 5.68
N VAL A 46 -29.36 42.31 4.63
CA VAL A 46 -28.02 41.98 4.13
C VAL A 46 -27.85 42.64 2.76
N LYS A 47 -26.86 43.51 2.60
CA LYS A 47 -26.55 44.18 1.32
C LYS A 47 -25.22 43.67 0.76
N ASP A 48 -25.15 43.64 -0.57
CA ASP A 48 -23.92 43.41 -1.34
C ASP A 48 -23.12 42.16 -0.93
N PHE A 49 -23.82 41.08 -0.59
CA PHE A 49 -23.21 39.85 -0.12
C PHE A 49 -22.76 38.97 -1.29
N SER A 50 -21.46 38.94 -1.55
CA SER A 50 -20.87 38.00 -2.53
C SER A 50 -20.72 36.61 -1.94
N LEU A 51 -21.40 35.62 -2.52
CA LEU A 51 -21.26 34.23 -2.10
C LEU A 51 -19.81 33.76 -2.26
N TRP A 52 -19.17 34.11 -3.38
CA TRP A 52 -17.78 33.73 -3.67
C TRP A 52 -16.80 34.20 -2.59
N GLU A 53 -16.87 35.47 -2.20
CA GLU A 53 -15.92 36.09 -1.25
C GLU A 53 -16.27 35.79 0.22
N LYS A 54 -17.56 35.63 0.56
CA LYS A 54 -18.01 35.59 1.96
C LYS A 54 -18.27 34.19 2.53
N THR A 55 -18.38 33.17 1.69
CA THR A 55 -18.73 31.79 2.13
C THR A 55 -17.53 30.82 2.16
N GLY A 56 -16.33 31.29 1.81
CA GLY A 56 -15.14 30.43 1.69
C GLY A 56 -15.08 29.62 0.38
N LEU A 57 -16.07 29.77 -0.52
CA LEU A 57 -16.07 29.10 -1.83
C LEU A 57 -14.85 29.47 -2.68
N LYS A 58 -14.35 30.70 -2.57
CA LYS A 58 -13.10 31.12 -3.23
C LYS A 58 -11.90 30.29 -2.81
N ASP A 59 -11.76 30.05 -1.51
CA ASP A 59 -10.64 29.27 -0.98
C ASP A 59 -10.77 27.78 -1.30
N PHE A 60 -12.01 27.28 -1.40
CA PHE A 60 -12.30 25.89 -1.74
C PHE A 60 -12.15 25.60 -3.25
N LEU A 61 -12.86 26.35 -4.11
CA LEU A 61 -12.93 26.13 -5.55
C LEU A 61 -11.76 26.75 -6.33
N LYS A 62 -11.03 27.69 -5.73
CA LYS A 62 -9.90 28.47 -6.29
C LYS A 62 -10.21 29.35 -7.50
N THR A 63 -11.18 28.98 -8.33
CA THR A 63 -11.63 29.70 -9.53
C THR A 63 -13.12 29.45 -9.79
N THR A 64 -13.82 30.41 -10.39
CA THR A 64 -15.21 30.22 -10.84
C THR A 64 -15.30 29.45 -12.15
N LYS A 65 -14.21 29.37 -12.92
CA LYS A 65 -14.11 28.57 -14.14
C LYS A 65 -13.68 27.16 -13.78
N GLN A 66 -14.63 26.25 -13.74
CA GLN A 66 -14.42 24.84 -13.41
C GLN A 66 -14.33 24.02 -14.70
N SER A 67 -13.42 23.06 -14.71
CA SER A 67 -13.30 22.08 -15.80
C SER A 67 -12.83 20.74 -15.27
N PHE A 68 -13.21 19.68 -15.97
CA PHE A 68 -12.68 18.35 -15.76
C PHE A 68 -12.53 17.57 -17.06
N ASP A 69 -11.58 16.63 -17.05
CA ASP A 69 -11.30 15.65 -18.08
C ASP A 69 -11.19 14.28 -17.40
N LEU A 70 -11.98 13.32 -17.89
CA LEU A 70 -11.97 11.93 -17.47
C LEU A 70 -11.61 11.06 -18.67
N SER A 71 -10.59 10.23 -18.50
CA SER A 71 -10.16 9.23 -19.46
C SER A 71 -10.02 7.87 -18.79
N VAL A 72 -10.65 6.85 -19.35
CA VAL A 72 -10.55 5.46 -18.92
C VAL A 72 -10.24 4.60 -20.13
N LYS A 73 -9.22 3.75 -20.01
CA LYS A 73 -8.79 2.81 -21.04
C LYS A 73 -8.54 1.45 -20.42
N ALA A 74 -9.24 0.44 -20.91
CA ALA A 74 -8.97 -0.95 -20.59
C ALA A 74 -8.54 -1.68 -21.88
N GLN A 75 -7.48 -2.47 -21.79
CA GLN A 75 -7.00 -3.28 -22.90
C GLN A 75 -6.66 -4.70 -22.42
N TYR A 76 -7.13 -5.69 -23.16
CA TYR A 76 -6.69 -7.08 -23.06
C TYR A 76 -5.99 -7.46 -24.36
N LYS A 77 -4.68 -7.71 -24.30
CA LYS A 77 -3.91 -8.26 -25.41
C LYS A 77 -3.97 -9.78 -25.34
N LYS A 78 -4.58 -10.41 -26.35
CA LYS A 78 -4.78 -11.87 -26.39
C LYS A 78 -3.44 -12.60 -26.45
N ASN A 79 -3.37 -13.76 -25.80
CA ASN A 79 -2.26 -14.69 -25.95
C ASN A 79 -2.64 -15.72 -27.03
N LYS A 80 -1.70 -16.04 -27.93
CA LYS A 80 -1.88 -17.08 -28.96
C LYS A 80 -1.37 -18.46 -28.50
N ASP A 81 -0.67 -18.51 -27.38
CA ASP A 81 -0.24 -19.77 -26.77
C ASP A 81 -1.45 -20.49 -26.17
N GLU A 82 -1.48 -21.82 -26.26
CA GLU A 82 -2.56 -22.67 -25.76
C GLU A 82 -2.02 -23.69 -24.76
N HIS A 83 -2.82 -24.00 -23.74
CA HIS A 83 -2.59 -25.09 -22.81
C HIS A 83 -3.47 -26.25 -23.22
N ILE A 84 -2.86 -27.43 -23.36
CA ILE A 84 -3.54 -28.66 -23.75
C ILE A 84 -3.91 -29.41 -22.49
N ILE A 85 -5.21 -29.60 -22.26
CA ILE A 85 -5.70 -30.58 -21.29
C ILE A 85 -6.07 -31.85 -22.06
N PRO A 86 -5.26 -32.91 -21.95
CA PRO A 86 -5.63 -34.19 -22.55
C PRO A 86 -6.83 -34.74 -21.80
N ILE A 87 -7.90 -35.10 -22.51
CA ILE A 87 -9.04 -35.80 -21.90
C ILE A 87 -8.74 -37.31 -21.96
N PRO A 88 -8.53 -38.00 -20.83
CA PRO A 88 -8.38 -39.44 -20.84
C PRO A 88 -9.76 -40.10 -21.00
N PHE A 89 -10.29 -40.15 -22.22
CA PHE A 89 -11.46 -41.00 -22.52
C PHE A 89 -11.00 -42.46 -22.62
N TYR A 90 -11.17 -43.23 -21.55
CA TYR A 90 -11.22 -44.69 -21.63
C TYR A 90 -12.66 -45.11 -21.97
N ALA A 91 -13.02 -45.10 -23.25
CA ALA A 91 -14.19 -45.82 -23.74
C ALA A 91 -13.70 -46.86 -24.74
N LYS A 92 -13.55 -48.10 -24.28
CA LYS A 92 -12.98 -49.21 -25.07
C LYS A 92 -13.94 -49.73 -26.15
N ASP A 93 -15.20 -49.30 -26.16
CA ASP A 93 -16.28 -50.00 -26.89
C ASP A 93 -17.09 -49.13 -27.89
N PHE A 94 -16.73 -47.87 -28.14
CA PHE A 94 -17.41 -47.06 -29.18
C PHE A 94 -16.42 -46.56 -30.23
N GLN A 95 -16.20 -47.37 -31.27
CA GLN A 95 -15.76 -46.86 -32.56
C GLN A 95 -16.92 -46.07 -33.17
N VAL A 96 -16.90 -44.73 -33.08
CA VAL A 96 -17.50 -43.77 -34.02
C VAL A 96 -17.29 -42.34 -33.47
N LEU A 97 -16.88 -41.45 -34.38
CA LEU A 97 -16.60 -40.00 -34.25
C LEU A 97 -15.20 -39.59 -33.75
N SER A 98 -14.42 -39.04 -34.67
CA SER A 98 -13.21 -38.24 -34.44
C SER A 98 -13.55 -36.95 -33.69
N THR A 99 -13.71 -37.02 -32.37
CA THR A 99 -13.79 -35.81 -31.53
C THR A 99 -12.39 -35.38 -31.09
N PRO A 100 -12.06 -34.08 -31.03
CA PRO A 100 -10.77 -33.62 -30.53
C PRO A 100 -10.55 -34.12 -29.08
N ASN A 101 -9.49 -34.89 -28.86
CA ASN A 101 -9.15 -35.48 -27.56
C ASN A 101 -8.51 -34.50 -26.57
N ASP A 102 -8.40 -33.23 -26.97
CA ASP A 102 -7.67 -32.18 -26.27
C ASP A 102 -8.55 -30.94 -26.11
N ILE A 103 -8.62 -30.41 -24.89
CA ILE A 103 -9.20 -29.08 -24.64
C ILE A 103 -8.07 -28.07 -24.71
N PHE A 104 -8.14 -27.16 -25.68
CA PHE A 104 -7.24 -26.03 -25.81
C PHE A 104 -7.76 -24.86 -24.97
N ILE A 105 -7.03 -24.50 -23.92
CA ILE A 105 -7.30 -23.30 -23.12
C ILE A 105 -6.25 -22.25 -23.50
N PRO A 106 -6.63 -21.09 -24.07
CA PRO A 106 -5.66 -20.06 -24.38
C PRO A 106 -4.97 -19.58 -23.10
N ALA A 107 -3.67 -19.43 -23.16
CA ALA A 107 -2.90 -18.83 -22.07
C ALA A 107 -3.44 -17.42 -21.78
N MET A 108 -3.32 -16.96 -20.54
CA MET A 108 -3.74 -15.61 -20.21
C MET A 108 -2.92 -14.59 -21.01
N GLY A 109 -3.59 -13.60 -21.60
CA GLY A 109 -2.98 -12.45 -22.25
C GLY A 109 -2.48 -11.39 -21.27
N ASN A 110 -2.13 -10.21 -21.79
CA ASN A 110 -1.82 -9.05 -20.96
C ASN A 110 -3.06 -8.22 -20.73
N ILE A 111 -3.28 -7.76 -19.51
CA ILE A 111 -4.35 -6.82 -19.15
C ILE A 111 -3.69 -5.50 -18.78
N THR A 112 -4.19 -4.39 -19.30
CA THR A 112 -3.84 -3.04 -18.84
C THR A 112 -5.11 -2.23 -18.59
N TYR A 113 -5.05 -1.37 -17.58
CA TYR A 113 -6.11 -0.44 -17.23
C TYR A 113 -5.47 0.90 -16.87
N ASP A 114 -5.84 1.93 -17.59
CA ASP A 114 -5.43 3.31 -17.37
C ASP A 114 -6.66 4.15 -17.03
N PHE A 115 -6.57 4.91 -15.96
CA PHE A 115 -7.54 5.88 -15.53
C PHE A 115 -6.83 7.21 -15.28
N SER A 116 -7.41 8.28 -15.79
CA SER A 116 -6.96 9.65 -15.56
C SER A 116 -8.19 10.52 -15.33
N PHE A 117 -8.23 11.20 -14.20
CA PHE A 117 -9.19 12.25 -13.92
C PHE A 117 -8.43 13.52 -13.61
N LYS A 118 -8.62 14.55 -14.41
CA LYS A 118 -7.97 15.85 -14.24
C LYS A 118 -9.03 16.90 -14.02
N SER A 119 -8.93 17.63 -12.92
CA SER A 119 -9.74 18.81 -12.63
C SER A 119 -8.83 19.97 -12.25
N VAL A 120 -9.41 21.13 -12.00
CA VAL A 120 -8.67 22.31 -11.54
C VAL A 120 -7.99 22.09 -10.17
N LEU A 121 -8.61 21.29 -9.29
CA LEU A 121 -8.16 21.14 -7.90
C LEU A 121 -7.34 19.85 -7.67
N ILE A 122 -7.61 18.82 -8.46
CA ILE A 122 -7.02 17.50 -8.28
C ILE A 122 -6.85 16.79 -9.62
N THR A 123 -5.71 16.13 -9.79
CA THR A 123 -5.46 15.15 -10.85
C THR A 123 -5.23 13.80 -10.20
N LEU A 124 -5.96 12.78 -10.65
CA LEU A 124 -5.84 11.39 -10.24
C LEU A 124 -5.41 10.57 -11.44
N ASN A 125 -4.35 9.79 -11.30
CA ASN A 125 -3.89 8.85 -12.31
C ASN A 125 -3.78 7.46 -11.70
N THR A 126 -4.31 6.46 -12.39
CA THR A 126 -4.17 5.05 -12.00
C THR A 126 -3.78 4.24 -13.23
N ASN A 127 -2.71 3.47 -13.14
CA ASN A 127 -2.26 2.54 -14.16
C ASN A 127 -2.14 1.17 -13.51
N VAL A 128 -2.75 0.17 -14.09
CA VAL A 128 -2.71 -1.22 -13.63
C VAL A 128 -2.33 -2.07 -14.83
N GLY A 129 -1.47 -3.06 -14.61
CA GLY A 129 -1.29 -4.09 -15.61
C GLY A 129 -0.91 -5.44 -15.04
N LEU A 130 -1.29 -6.46 -15.79
CA LEU A 130 -0.98 -7.85 -15.55
C LEU A 130 -0.39 -8.41 -16.84
N TYR A 131 0.90 -8.74 -16.81
CA TYR A 131 1.63 -9.27 -17.94
C TYR A 131 1.89 -10.75 -17.73
N ASN A 132 1.51 -11.58 -18.69
CA ASN A 132 1.83 -13.00 -18.70
C ASN A 132 2.83 -13.29 -19.82
N GLN A 133 4.12 -13.08 -19.53
CA GLN A 133 5.23 -13.34 -20.45
C GLN A 133 6.07 -14.52 -19.91
N SER A 134 7.41 -14.44 -19.96
CA SER A 134 8.28 -15.42 -19.28
C SER A 134 7.94 -15.53 -17.78
N ASP A 135 7.76 -14.38 -17.14
CA ASP A 135 7.31 -14.24 -15.76
C ASP A 135 5.89 -13.66 -15.77
N ILE A 136 5.12 -13.94 -14.72
CA ILE A 136 3.83 -13.27 -14.50
C ILE A 136 4.11 -12.02 -13.66
N VAL A 137 3.78 -10.84 -14.16
CA VAL A 137 4.03 -9.57 -13.46
C VAL A 137 2.74 -8.79 -13.35
N ALA A 138 2.31 -8.53 -12.12
CA ALA A 138 1.30 -7.55 -11.80
C ALA A 138 1.99 -6.25 -11.37
N TYR A 139 1.51 -5.12 -11.86
CA TYR A 139 1.89 -3.81 -11.32
C TYR A 139 0.66 -2.93 -11.23
N PHE A 140 0.67 -2.02 -10.26
CA PHE A 140 -0.26 -0.92 -10.21
C PHE A 140 0.45 0.33 -9.71
N LEU A 141 0.06 1.47 -10.23
CA LEU A 141 0.54 2.80 -9.86
C LEU A 141 -0.69 3.68 -9.77
N THR A 142 -0.95 4.27 -8.62
CA THR A 142 -1.98 5.28 -8.44
C THR A 142 -1.38 6.50 -7.78
N SER A 143 -1.72 7.68 -8.29
CA SER A 143 -1.16 8.94 -7.82
C SER A 143 -2.20 10.04 -7.87
N SER A 144 -2.00 11.01 -7.00
CA SER A 144 -2.81 12.21 -6.89
C SER A 144 -1.89 13.43 -6.83
N SER A 145 -2.17 14.43 -7.64
CA SER A 145 -1.64 15.78 -7.45
C SER A 145 -2.80 16.72 -7.14
N SER A 146 -2.65 17.55 -6.11
CA SER A 146 -3.72 18.45 -5.65
C SER A 146 -3.12 19.71 -5.04
N VAL A 147 -3.91 20.78 -5.04
CA VAL A 147 -3.59 22.02 -4.31
C VAL A 147 -3.52 21.82 -2.79
N THR A 148 -4.07 20.71 -2.27
CA THR A 148 -4.02 20.34 -0.86
C THR A 148 -3.00 19.23 -0.65
N ASP A 149 -1.93 19.52 0.10
CA ASP A 149 -0.85 18.56 0.37
C ASP A 149 -1.32 17.22 0.92
N ALA A 150 -2.36 17.22 1.77
CA ALA A 150 -2.91 15.99 2.34
C ALA A 150 -3.48 15.04 1.29
N LEU A 151 -3.89 15.56 0.13
CA LEU A 151 -4.45 14.78 -0.97
C LEU A 151 -3.39 14.36 -2.00
N GLN A 152 -2.16 14.87 -1.92
CA GLN A 152 -1.08 14.47 -2.81
C GLN A 152 -0.52 13.13 -2.38
N TYR A 153 -0.50 12.14 -3.26
CA TYR A 153 0.10 10.85 -2.93
C TYR A 153 0.63 10.13 -4.18
N LYS A 154 1.53 9.18 -3.96
CA LYS A 154 1.95 8.17 -4.93
C LYS A 154 1.94 6.81 -4.25
N LEU A 155 1.18 5.87 -4.79
CA LEU A 155 1.10 4.49 -4.33
C LEU A 155 1.44 3.59 -5.50
N GLU A 156 2.52 2.82 -5.40
CA GLU A 156 2.95 1.89 -6.44
C GLU A 156 3.19 0.52 -5.85
N GLY A 157 2.77 -0.52 -6.57
CA GLY A 157 2.98 -1.90 -6.17
C GLY A 157 3.30 -2.76 -7.37
N THR A 158 4.20 -3.71 -7.17
CA THR A 158 4.58 -4.72 -8.15
C THR A 158 4.58 -6.09 -7.49
N SER A 159 4.14 -7.11 -8.20
CA SER A 159 4.28 -8.51 -7.79
C SER A 159 4.67 -9.32 -9.01
N SER A 160 5.69 -10.17 -8.87
CA SER A 160 6.24 -10.95 -9.97
C SER A 160 6.43 -12.40 -9.54
N LEU A 161 5.97 -13.32 -10.39
CA LEU A 161 6.18 -14.75 -10.26
C LEU A 161 7.12 -15.23 -11.38
N THR A 162 8.39 -15.41 -11.02
CA THR A 162 9.40 -16.00 -11.90
C THR A 162 9.31 -17.52 -11.87
N ARG A 163 9.28 -18.12 -13.06
CA ARG A 163 9.14 -19.57 -13.27
C ARG A 163 10.42 -20.24 -13.77
N LYS A 164 11.41 -19.46 -14.22
CA LYS A 164 12.68 -19.97 -14.74
C LYS A 164 13.61 -20.35 -13.57
N ARG A 165 14.12 -21.57 -13.57
CA ARG A 165 15.12 -22.10 -12.59
C ARG A 165 14.62 -22.19 -11.13
N GLY A 166 13.31 -22.33 -10.93
CA GLY A 166 12.66 -22.38 -9.62
C GLY A 166 11.40 -21.53 -9.63
N LEU A 167 10.68 -21.51 -8.50
CA LEU A 167 9.56 -20.61 -8.30
C LEU A 167 10.01 -19.46 -7.40
N LYS A 168 9.93 -18.22 -7.88
CA LYS A 168 10.21 -17.04 -7.07
C LYS A 168 9.06 -16.06 -7.16
N LEU A 169 8.46 -15.73 -6.01
CA LEU A 169 7.49 -14.67 -5.85
C LEU A 169 8.21 -13.46 -5.23
N ALA A 170 8.15 -12.30 -5.87
CA ALA A 170 8.69 -11.05 -5.34
C ALA A 170 7.62 -9.97 -5.42
N THR A 171 7.37 -9.29 -4.31
CA THR A 171 6.38 -8.22 -4.19
C THR A 171 7.06 -6.98 -3.62
N ALA A 172 6.79 -5.82 -4.19
CA ALA A 172 7.21 -4.52 -3.69
C ALA A 172 6.00 -3.59 -3.65
N LEU A 173 5.84 -2.80 -2.59
CA LEU A 173 4.77 -1.82 -2.40
C LEU A 173 5.37 -0.56 -1.79
N SER A 174 5.06 0.62 -2.34
CA SER A 174 5.54 1.91 -1.86
C SER A 174 4.40 2.92 -1.83
N LEU A 175 4.27 3.63 -0.71
CA LEU A 175 3.37 4.76 -0.51
C LEU A 175 4.20 5.99 -0.15
N SER A 176 3.94 7.09 -0.83
CA SER A 176 4.53 8.40 -0.55
C SER A 176 3.43 9.45 -0.43
N ASN A 177 3.42 10.15 0.70
CA ASN A 177 2.60 11.31 1.01
C ASN A 177 3.39 12.20 1.99
N LYS A 178 3.07 13.49 2.05
CA LYS A 178 3.73 14.46 2.95
C LYS A 178 3.73 14.02 4.43
N PHE A 179 2.69 13.32 4.86
CA PHE A 179 2.48 12.94 6.26
C PHE A 179 2.80 11.47 6.55
N MET A 180 2.95 10.65 5.51
CA MET A 180 3.16 9.22 5.65
C MET A 180 3.91 8.65 4.44
N GLU A 181 4.96 7.90 4.71
CA GLU A 181 5.68 7.10 3.75
C GLU A 181 5.66 5.64 4.21
N GLY A 182 5.61 4.70 3.28
CA GLY A 182 5.73 3.28 3.62
C GLY A 182 6.30 2.49 2.46
N ASN A 183 7.17 1.54 2.75
CA ASN A 183 7.72 0.61 1.77
C ASN A 183 7.58 -0.82 2.30
N HIS A 184 7.28 -1.76 1.42
CA HIS A 184 7.17 -3.17 1.75
C HIS A 184 7.72 -4.01 0.61
N ASP A 185 8.80 -4.74 0.88
CA ASP A 185 9.42 -5.68 -0.03
C ASP A 185 9.30 -7.08 0.56
N SER A 186 8.85 -8.04 -0.23
CA SER A 186 8.86 -9.45 0.15
C SER A 186 9.34 -10.33 -0.98
N THR A 187 10.09 -11.36 -0.63
CA THR A 187 10.52 -12.39 -1.56
C THR A 187 10.28 -13.76 -0.96
N PHE A 188 9.84 -14.69 -1.80
CA PHE A 188 9.77 -16.11 -1.51
C PHE A 188 10.37 -16.86 -2.69
N SER A 189 11.36 -17.70 -2.45
CA SER A 189 12.11 -18.40 -3.48
C SER A 189 12.19 -19.88 -3.13
N LEU A 190 11.73 -20.72 -4.04
CA LEU A 190 11.81 -22.18 -3.99
C LEU A 190 12.70 -22.66 -5.14
N THR A 191 13.86 -23.20 -4.77
CA THR A 191 14.77 -23.86 -5.72
C THR A 191 14.80 -25.36 -5.43
N LYS A 192 15.47 -26.13 -6.31
CA LYS A 192 15.64 -27.58 -6.10
C LYS A 192 16.40 -27.92 -4.80
N LYS A 193 17.23 -27.00 -4.30
CA LYS A 193 18.15 -27.27 -3.17
C LYS A 193 17.75 -26.57 -1.87
N ASN A 194 17.01 -25.47 -1.95
CA ASN A 194 16.70 -24.64 -0.79
C ASN A 194 15.43 -23.81 -0.99
N MET A 195 14.92 -23.31 0.12
CA MET A 195 13.87 -22.32 0.21
C MET A 195 14.42 -21.09 0.92
N GLU A 196 14.07 -19.91 0.43
CA GLU A 196 14.43 -18.61 1.02
C GLU A 196 13.18 -17.73 1.07
N ALA A 197 13.01 -16.99 2.15
CA ALA A 197 11.94 -16.01 2.32
C ALA A 197 12.51 -14.76 2.99
N SER A 198 12.11 -13.59 2.53
CA SER A 198 12.45 -12.31 3.15
C SER A 198 11.24 -11.39 3.12
N VAL A 199 11.09 -10.57 4.16
CA VAL A 199 10.13 -9.48 4.24
C VAL A 199 10.82 -8.29 4.87
N THR A 200 10.71 -7.12 4.26
CA THR A 200 11.18 -5.85 4.79
C THR A 200 10.04 -4.86 4.68
N THR A 201 9.61 -4.31 5.81
CA THR A 201 8.56 -3.28 5.87
C THR A 201 9.12 -2.07 6.57
N SER A 202 8.96 -0.89 5.99
CA SER A 202 9.22 0.38 6.66
C SER A 202 7.99 1.28 6.57
N ALA A 203 7.75 2.06 7.62
CA ALA A 203 6.74 3.08 7.63
C ALA A 203 7.26 4.30 8.41
N GLU A 204 7.09 5.47 7.83
CA GLU A 204 7.41 6.75 8.44
C GLU A 204 6.14 7.58 8.49
N VAL A 205 5.76 8.05 9.68
CA VAL A 205 4.63 8.94 9.87
C VAL A 205 5.15 10.24 10.44
N GLN A 206 4.76 11.35 9.82
CA GLN A 206 5.14 12.69 10.24
C GLN A 206 3.92 13.60 10.25
N ILE A 207 3.32 13.73 11.43
CA ILE A 207 2.23 14.68 11.71
C ILE A 207 2.66 15.66 12.82
N PRO A 208 1.99 16.81 13.00
CA PRO A 208 2.46 17.87 13.92
C PRO A 208 2.75 17.41 15.36
N ILE A 209 2.02 16.41 15.85
CA ILE A 209 2.12 15.91 17.23
C ILE A 209 2.93 14.61 17.36
N LEU A 210 3.24 13.94 16.25
CA LEU A 210 3.84 12.60 16.26
C LEU A 210 4.75 12.43 15.04
N ARG A 211 5.99 12.05 15.33
CA ARG A 211 6.91 11.46 14.36
C ARG A 211 7.14 10.02 14.74
N MET A 212 6.99 9.10 13.80
CA MET A 212 7.19 7.68 14.04
C MET A 212 7.95 7.07 12.89
N LYS A 213 8.94 6.22 13.20
CA LYS A 213 9.64 5.37 12.24
C LYS A 213 9.51 3.94 12.68
N PHE A 214 8.94 3.11 11.82
CA PHE A 214 8.81 1.68 12.01
C PHE A 214 9.62 0.97 10.93
N LYS A 215 10.40 -0.01 11.33
CA LYS A 215 11.13 -0.90 10.44
C LYS A 215 10.98 -2.33 10.92
N GLN A 216 10.66 -3.22 10.02
CA GLN A 216 10.55 -4.65 10.26
C GLN A 216 11.34 -5.40 9.19
N GLU A 217 12.13 -6.37 9.62
CA GLU A 217 12.80 -7.32 8.76
C GLU A 217 12.51 -8.73 9.25
N LEU A 218 12.19 -9.63 8.34
CA LEU A 218 12.04 -11.06 8.59
C LEU A 218 12.80 -11.79 7.49
N ASN A 219 13.71 -12.68 7.85
CA ASN A 219 14.46 -13.48 6.91
C ASN A 219 14.42 -14.96 7.32
N GLY A 220 14.31 -15.85 6.35
CA GLY A 220 14.27 -17.29 6.55
C GLY A 220 14.98 -18.01 5.42
N ASN A 221 15.77 -19.03 5.73
CA ASN A 221 16.32 -19.90 4.69
C ASN A 221 16.50 -21.33 5.19
N THR A 222 16.49 -22.28 4.25
CA THR A 222 16.72 -23.71 4.49
C THR A 222 18.05 -24.18 3.86
N LYS A 223 19.09 -23.34 3.86
CA LYS A 223 20.43 -23.74 3.39
C LYS A 223 21.02 -24.78 4.34
N SER A 224 22.32 -25.10 4.19
CA SER A 224 23.03 -26.03 5.09
C SER A 224 22.91 -25.70 6.58
N LYS A 225 22.59 -24.44 6.90
CA LYS A 225 22.29 -23.95 8.24
C LYS A 225 20.93 -23.24 8.22
N PRO A 226 19.81 -23.96 8.45
CA PRO A 226 18.49 -23.35 8.51
C PRO A 226 18.39 -22.29 9.60
N THR A 227 17.94 -21.09 9.22
CA THR A 227 17.80 -19.96 10.15
C THR A 227 16.53 -19.17 9.84
N VAL A 228 15.91 -18.63 10.89
CA VAL A 228 14.86 -17.62 10.83
C VAL A 228 15.29 -16.45 11.71
N SER A 229 15.31 -15.23 11.19
CA SER A 229 15.62 -14.01 11.94
C SER A 229 14.53 -12.97 11.74
N SER A 230 14.17 -12.27 12.81
CA SER A 230 13.22 -11.15 12.83
C SER A 230 13.84 -9.97 13.55
N SER A 231 13.70 -8.77 13.00
CA SER A 231 14.12 -7.50 13.61
C SER A 231 12.98 -6.51 13.50
N ILE A 232 12.65 -5.85 14.60
CA ILE A 232 11.67 -4.76 14.66
C ILE A 232 12.34 -3.58 15.31
N GLU A 233 12.24 -2.41 14.68
CA GLU A 233 12.74 -1.15 15.19
C GLU A 233 11.57 -0.16 15.13
N LEU A 234 11.24 0.45 16.27
CA LEU A 234 10.23 1.48 16.39
C LEU A 234 10.87 2.69 17.09
N MET A 235 10.83 3.83 16.44
CA MET A 235 11.19 5.13 17.01
C MET A 235 9.94 5.99 17.03
N TYR A 236 9.70 6.70 18.11
CA TYR A 236 8.62 7.69 18.19
C TYR A 236 9.09 8.97 18.90
N ASP A 237 8.47 10.08 18.50
CA ASP A 237 8.65 11.41 19.09
C ASP A 237 7.29 12.12 19.14
N LEU A 238 6.83 12.37 20.36
CA LEU A 238 5.58 13.05 20.71
C LEU A 238 5.87 14.49 21.13
N ASN A 239 6.39 15.31 20.21
CA ASN A 239 6.59 16.77 20.32
C ASN A 239 6.72 17.29 21.77
N SER A 240 7.86 16.99 22.41
CA SER A 240 8.25 17.40 23.77
C SER A 240 7.63 16.65 24.96
N THR A 241 6.64 15.78 24.73
CA THR A 241 6.05 14.94 25.80
C THR A 241 6.92 13.71 26.04
N ALA A 242 7.25 12.96 24.99
CA ALA A 242 8.04 11.75 25.08
C ALA A 242 8.68 11.39 23.75
N THR A 243 9.91 10.91 23.81
CA THR A 243 10.63 10.25 22.72
C THR A 243 11.02 8.85 23.19
N GLY A 244 11.10 7.90 22.29
CA GLY A 244 11.55 6.57 22.66
C GLY A 244 11.90 5.70 21.46
N THR A 245 12.70 4.68 21.74
CA THR A 245 13.07 3.65 20.78
C THR A 245 12.75 2.29 21.36
N ILE A 246 12.28 1.37 20.52
CA ILE A 246 12.08 -0.03 20.84
C ILE A 246 12.73 -0.84 19.72
N ASN A 247 13.73 -1.63 20.08
CA ASN A 247 14.40 -2.57 19.20
C ASN A 247 14.13 -3.98 19.71
N HIS A 248 13.64 -4.85 18.84
CA HIS A 248 13.42 -6.26 19.15
C HIS A 248 14.06 -7.12 18.08
N LYS A 249 14.80 -8.15 18.49
CA LYS A 249 15.41 -9.13 17.59
C LYS A 249 15.10 -10.54 18.08
N LEU A 250 14.76 -11.42 17.16
CA LEU A 250 14.56 -12.84 17.39
C LEU A 250 15.37 -13.60 16.35
N ASN A 251 16.25 -14.50 16.78
CA ASN A 251 16.95 -15.42 15.89
C ASN A 251 16.66 -16.86 16.30
N LEU A 252 16.42 -17.69 15.30
CA LEU A 252 16.19 -19.12 15.42
C LEU A 252 17.13 -19.83 14.46
N GLU A 253 17.79 -20.85 14.96
CA GLU A 253 18.76 -21.65 14.24
C GLU A 253 18.54 -23.13 14.56
N SER A 254 18.44 -23.95 13.51
CA SER A 254 18.20 -25.38 13.66
C SER A 254 19.18 -26.17 12.81
N LEU A 255 19.99 -27.00 13.46
CA LEU A 255 20.84 -28.01 12.85
C LEU A 255 20.44 -29.39 13.35
N THR A 256 20.90 -30.45 12.68
CA THR A 256 20.68 -31.84 13.12
C THR A 256 21.27 -32.12 14.51
N SER A 257 22.32 -31.39 14.89
CA SER A 257 23.02 -31.55 16.17
C SER A 257 22.49 -30.67 17.29
N TYR A 258 21.80 -29.57 16.98
CA TYR A 258 21.23 -28.66 17.99
C TYR A 258 20.13 -27.76 17.46
N PHE A 259 19.37 -27.23 18.40
CA PHE A 259 18.38 -26.19 18.21
C PHE A 259 18.73 -25.00 19.10
N TYR A 260 18.74 -23.80 18.53
CA TYR A 260 19.08 -22.55 19.22
C TYR A 260 18.06 -21.47 18.92
N ILE A 261 17.55 -20.82 19.95
CA ILE A 261 16.67 -19.65 19.85
C ILE A 261 17.20 -18.55 20.77
N GLU A 262 17.21 -17.33 20.27
CA GLU A 262 17.55 -16.14 21.04
C GLU A 262 16.60 -15.00 20.73
N SER A 263 16.25 -14.23 21.76
CA SER A 263 15.41 -13.05 21.70
C SER A 263 16.08 -11.93 22.49
N SER A 264 16.08 -10.72 21.94
CA SER A 264 16.54 -9.53 22.63
C SER A 264 15.58 -8.38 22.41
N THR A 265 15.33 -7.59 23.47
CA THR A 265 14.51 -6.39 23.43
C THR A 265 15.24 -5.29 24.16
N LYS A 266 15.47 -4.17 23.46
CA LYS A 266 16.02 -2.94 24.04
C LYS A 266 15.03 -1.82 23.84
N GLY A 267 14.65 -1.17 24.92
CA GLY A 267 13.74 -0.03 24.89
C GLY A 267 14.31 1.14 25.67
N ASP A 268 14.11 2.34 25.19
CA ASP A 268 14.38 3.57 25.92
C ASP A 268 13.25 4.58 25.72
N ILE A 269 13.02 5.37 26.76
CA ILE A 269 12.07 6.48 26.77
C ILE A 269 12.70 7.67 27.49
N LYS A 270 12.47 8.87 26.96
CA LYS A 270 12.80 10.15 27.58
C LYS A 270 11.67 11.12 27.34
N GLY A 271 11.28 11.90 28.35
CA GLY A 271 10.19 12.84 28.21
C GLY A 271 10.16 13.89 29.30
N SER A 272 9.17 14.77 29.22
CA SER A 272 8.95 15.82 30.22
C SER A 272 7.47 16.02 30.49
N VAL A 273 7.11 16.23 31.76
CA VAL A 273 5.75 16.58 32.19
C VAL A 273 5.86 17.71 33.20
N LEU A 274 5.21 18.85 32.95
CA LEU A 274 5.23 20.01 33.87
C LEU A 274 6.66 20.45 34.27
N SER A 275 7.61 20.39 33.33
CA SER A 275 9.04 20.68 33.52
C SER A 275 9.82 19.67 34.38
N LEU A 276 9.22 18.54 34.76
CA LEU A 276 9.94 17.40 35.34
C LEU A 276 10.37 16.46 34.21
N GLU A 277 11.67 16.18 34.15
CA GLU A 277 12.23 15.26 33.17
C GLU A 277 12.17 13.83 33.69
N TYR A 278 11.87 12.88 32.80
CA TYR A 278 11.92 11.47 33.14
C TYR A 278 12.60 10.68 32.04
N SER A 279 13.25 9.59 32.43
CA SER A 279 13.84 8.63 31.50
C SER A 279 13.73 7.21 32.02
N GLY A 280 13.70 6.26 31.10
CA GLY A 280 13.68 4.83 31.40
C GLY A 280 14.38 4.03 30.32
N THR A 281 15.03 2.94 30.71
CA THR A 281 15.62 1.96 29.80
C THR A 281 15.25 0.55 30.23
N ILE A 282 15.10 -0.34 29.26
CA ILE A 282 14.93 -1.77 29.44
C ILE A 282 15.84 -2.52 28.47
N ASP A 283 16.56 -3.51 28.97
CA ASP A 283 17.38 -4.43 28.19
C ASP A 283 17.05 -5.86 28.63
N SER A 284 16.50 -6.65 27.72
CA SER A 284 16.13 -8.03 27.97
C SER A 284 16.75 -8.94 26.92
N GLU A 285 17.38 -10.01 27.38
CA GLU A 285 17.98 -11.04 26.54
C GLU A 285 17.50 -12.40 27.06
N ALA A 286 17.04 -13.27 26.17
CA ALA A 286 16.65 -14.64 26.49
C ALA A 286 17.19 -15.57 25.41
N SER A 287 17.80 -16.68 25.81
CA SER A 287 18.26 -17.71 24.88
C SER A 287 17.99 -19.11 25.41
N THR A 288 17.76 -20.04 24.49
CA THR A 288 17.65 -21.47 24.80
C THR A 288 18.40 -22.26 23.73
N TYR A 289 19.22 -23.19 24.21
CA TYR A 289 20.00 -24.12 23.43
C TYR A 289 19.65 -25.55 23.83
N LEU A 290 19.38 -26.39 22.85
CA LEU A 290 19.02 -27.79 23.03
C LEU A 290 19.88 -28.65 22.11
N ASN A 291 20.51 -29.69 22.66
CA ASN A 291 21.13 -30.77 21.87
C ASN A 291 20.83 -32.12 22.51
N SER A 292 21.34 -33.22 21.93
CA SER A 292 21.10 -34.58 22.42
C SER A 292 21.64 -34.88 23.82
N LYS A 293 22.52 -34.01 24.37
CA LYS A 293 23.20 -34.23 25.65
C LYS A 293 22.74 -33.31 26.77
N SER A 294 22.24 -32.12 26.44
CA SER A 294 21.91 -31.08 27.42
C SER A 294 20.96 -30.04 26.87
N THR A 295 20.20 -29.45 27.78
CA THR A 295 19.41 -28.24 27.58
C THR A 295 20.03 -27.11 28.39
N ARG A 296 20.18 -25.93 27.81
CA ARG A 296 20.68 -24.73 28.50
C ARG A 296 19.77 -23.56 28.16
N SER A 297 19.35 -22.81 29.17
CA SER A 297 18.55 -21.60 29.00
C SER A 297 19.16 -20.48 29.83
N SER A 298 19.11 -19.26 29.30
CA SER A 298 19.60 -18.06 29.97
C SER A 298 18.61 -16.92 29.77
N VAL A 299 18.37 -16.15 30.85
CA VAL A 299 17.52 -14.96 30.83
C VAL A 299 18.25 -13.86 31.58
N LYS A 300 18.27 -12.67 30.98
CA LYS A 300 18.81 -11.45 31.56
C LYS A 300 17.78 -10.34 31.35
N LEU A 301 17.48 -9.61 32.42
CA LEU A 301 16.59 -8.47 32.41
C LEU A 301 17.25 -7.35 33.22
N GLN A 302 17.41 -6.19 32.61
CA GLN A 302 17.92 -4.98 33.23
C GLN A 302 16.96 -3.84 32.92
N GLY A 303 16.65 -3.05 33.95
CA GLY A 303 15.82 -1.87 33.81
C GLY A 303 16.38 -0.75 34.67
N ALA A 304 16.32 0.47 34.16
CA ALA A 304 16.69 1.67 34.92
C ALA A 304 15.64 2.76 34.65
N SER A 305 15.35 3.56 35.67
CA SER A 305 14.44 4.71 35.55
C SER A 305 14.97 5.88 36.38
N LYS A 306 14.75 7.10 35.88
CA LYS A 306 15.13 8.34 36.55
C LYS A 306 14.02 9.38 36.36
N VAL A 307 13.74 10.14 37.41
CA VAL A 307 12.89 11.33 37.39
C VAL A 307 13.69 12.44 38.07
N ASP A 308 13.82 13.59 37.41
CA ASP A 308 14.51 14.79 37.90
C ASP A 308 13.53 15.82 38.45
#